data_AF-A0A101UKC6-F1
#
_entry.id   AF-A0A101UKC6-F1
#
_cell.length_a   1.000
_cell.length_b   1.000
_cell.length_c   1.000
_cell.angle_alpha   90.00
_cell.angle_beta   90.00
_cell.angle_gamma   90.00
#
_symmetry.space_group_name_H-M   'P 1'
#
loop_
_entity.id
_entity.type
_entity.pdbx_description
1 polymer ?
#
loop_
_entity_poly.entity_id
_entity_poly.type
_entity_poly.pdbx_seq_one_letter_code
_entity_poly.pdbx_strand_id
1 'polypeptide(L)'
;MTTFHVAVDHPDPDTYDITTTYLGTVDQAHVDRVRAIAALPGSERHVKEHPRHEGAFMVLRDDGDLDVYEPTGPAEPTGPAEHAAPEPDALPETAPLPETAPLPEPDALPETDPLPEPDALAEPDALPEAHDETGDRLAGLLGSDSRTLAGSPHGASGPAYIDGVIRFGAQRIGGPMDTPLEPPRAVWHTTESPAGAGYFTSVGAFLVRAGVEPQVIYCPVTDRLGQFGPLNLSSRALKNDGTHRTNRTGKVCIQIEVLGRAASPWTTGFDPKAKPNFRRLLTAIRAHGIPDVWPVGAPPATAAAATERPRITWENKGGHYGHSQIPGQDHWDPGAIDTEIVPGRPRPAHGGTAPDAGSGTYVVKAGDTLTSIAAAHRTTVAVLLSLNALKDADEIAVGQRLRLPTAAPAKPSAPRYEPFPGTAIFRAGHRSPLVSALGKRLVELGFGTHYTSGPGPEWTEADRLNVADFQRSRPELAGDADGIPGPKTWAALKIPKL
;
A
#
# COMPACT_ATOMS: atom_id res chain seq x y z
N MET A 1 11.54 -29.92 28.06
CA MET A 1 12.08 -29.22 26.88
C MET A 1 12.72 -27.95 27.37
N THR A 2 13.94 -27.63 26.94
CA THR A 2 14.56 -26.34 27.26
C THR A 2 13.74 -25.24 26.62
N THR A 3 13.30 -24.28 27.42
CA THR A 3 12.60 -23.06 26.97
C THR A 3 13.51 -21.86 27.21
N PHE A 4 13.28 -20.78 26.47
CA PHE A 4 14.07 -19.56 26.54
C PHE A 4 13.16 -18.36 26.71
N HIS A 5 13.53 -17.43 27.59
CA HIS A 5 13.02 -16.06 27.56
C HIS A 5 13.61 -15.35 26.34
N VAL A 6 12.76 -14.63 25.62
CA VAL A 6 13.18 -13.81 24.47
C VAL A 6 12.86 -12.37 24.78
N ALA A 7 13.82 -11.50 24.56
CA ALA A 7 13.68 -10.06 24.65
C ALA A 7 14.40 -9.38 23.48
N VAL A 8 14.11 -8.10 23.26
CA VAL A 8 14.87 -7.24 22.36
C VAL A 8 15.47 -6.13 23.19
N ASP A 9 16.79 -6.04 23.17
CA ASP A 9 17.50 -4.87 23.68
C ASP A 9 17.57 -3.83 22.57
N HIS A 10 17.17 -2.61 22.89
CA HIS A 10 17.20 -1.42 22.04
C HIS A 10 18.28 -0.47 22.56
N PRO A 11 19.53 -0.57 22.07
CA PRO A 11 20.61 0.31 22.49
C PRO A 11 20.44 1.69 21.83
N ASP A 12 20.38 2.74 22.62
CA ASP A 12 20.47 4.10 22.12
C ASP A 12 21.92 4.34 21.63
N PRO A 13 22.14 4.66 20.34
CA PRO A 13 23.48 4.78 19.78
C PRO A 13 24.24 6.01 20.29
N ASP A 14 23.54 7.00 20.84
CA ASP A 14 24.11 8.26 21.30
C ASP A 14 24.34 8.25 22.82
N THR A 15 23.42 7.65 23.59
CA THR A 15 23.51 7.61 25.06
C THR A 15 24.09 6.31 25.62
N TYR A 16 24.14 5.25 24.81
CA TYR A 16 24.48 3.87 25.23
C TYR A 16 23.53 3.27 26.28
N ASP A 17 22.39 3.93 26.53
CA ASP A 17 21.34 3.35 27.36
C ASP A 17 20.66 2.21 26.61
N ILE A 18 20.25 1.17 27.34
CA ILE A 18 19.57 0.02 26.76
C ILE A 18 18.16 -0.03 27.34
N THR A 19 17.17 -0.03 26.46
CA THR A 19 15.78 -0.37 26.84
C THR A 19 15.46 -1.78 26.37
N THR A 20 14.88 -2.61 27.24
CA THR A 20 14.61 -4.02 26.94
C THR A 20 13.11 -4.26 26.81
N THR A 21 12.70 -4.83 25.67
CA THR A 21 11.32 -5.26 25.41
C THR A 21 11.22 -6.78 25.53
N TYR A 22 10.50 -7.27 26.54
CA TYR A 22 10.27 -8.72 26.68
C TYR A 22 9.24 -9.22 25.66
N LEU A 23 9.58 -10.28 24.93
CA LEU A 23 8.76 -10.85 23.85
C LEU A 23 8.05 -12.16 24.22
N GLY A 24 8.41 -12.78 25.34
CA GLY A 24 7.80 -14.03 25.81
C GLY A 24 8.77 -15.20 25.89
N THR A 25 8.23 -16.42 25.87
CA THR A 25 9.02 -17.66 25.93
C THR A 25 8.95 -18.43 24.60
N VAL A 26 10.07 -19.05 24.22
CA VAL A 26 10.17 -19.91 23.03
C VAL A 26 10.79 -21.27 23.38
N ASP A 27 10.58 -22.26 22.52
CA ASP A 27 11.16 -23.59 22.68
C ASP A 27 12.56 -23.71 22.04
N GLN A 28 13.26 -24.80 22.37
CA GLN A 28 14.56 -25.12 21.78
C GLN A 28 14.51 -25.18 20.24
N ALA A 29 13.39 -25.65 19.65
CA ALA A 29 13.27 -25.74 18.19
C ALA A 29 13.26 -24.35 17.52
N HIS A 30 12.72 -23.33 18.18
CA HIS A 30 12.84 -21.94 17.73
C HIS A 30 14.29 -21.46 17.77
N VAL A 31 14.99 -21.68 18.89
CA VAL A 31 16.39 -21.29 19.06
C VAL A 31 17.29 -21.95 17.99
N ASP A 32 17.10 -23.23 17.72
CA ASP A 32 17.87 -23.96 16.71
C ASP A 32 17.65 -23.38 15.32
N ARG A 33 16.41 -22.96 14.99
CA ARG A 33 16.11 -22.28 13.72
C ARG A 33 16.79 -20.92 13.63
N VAL A 34 16.81 -20.13 14.71
CA VAL A 34 17.48 -18.82 14.74
C VAL A 34 18.98 -18.97 14.51
N ARG A 35 19.63 -19.91 15.21
CA ARG A 35 21.06 -20.20 15.03
C ARG A 35 21.36 -20.72 13.62
N ALA A 36 20.50 -21.56 13.05
CA ALA A 36 20.65 -22.06 11.68
C ALA A 36 20.57 -20.93 10.63
N ILE A 37 19.69 -19.95 10.82
CA ILE A 37 19.56 -18.79 9.93
C ILE A 37 20.80 -17.89 10.02
N ALA A 38 21.31 -17.64 11.22
CA ALA A 38 22.53 -16.85 11.40
C ALA A 38 23.78 -17.53 10.80
N ALA A 39 23.79 -18.86 10.72
CA ALA A 39 24.88 -19.63 10.13
C ALA A 39 24.87 -19.68 8.58
N LEU A 40 23.84 -19.13 7.91
CA LEU A 40 23.76 -19.14 6.45
C LEU A 40 24.86 -18.24 5.82
N PRO A 41 25.51 -18.67 4.71
CA PRO A 41 26.46 -17.83 4.00
C PRO A 41 25.80 -16.52 3.51
N GLY A 42 26.34 -15.37 3.93
CA GLY A 42 25.80 -14.05 3.60
C GLY A 42 24.69 -13.56 4.52
N SER A 43 24.45 -14.22 5.65
CA SER A 43 23.57 -13.70 6.70
C SER A 43 24.18 -12.46 7.36
N GLU A 44 23.42 -11.37 7.44
CA GLU A 44 23.77 -10.14 8.17
C GLU A 44 23.53 -10.30 9.68
N ARG A 45 22.88 -11.39 10.10
CA ARG A 45 22.64 -11.74 11.50
C ARG A 45 23.85 -12.44 12.09
N HIS A 46 24.44 -11.84 13.12
CA HIS A 46 25.56 -12.42 13.86
C HIS A 46 25.10 -12.90 15.23
N VAL A 47 25.20 -14.22 15.46
CA VAL A 47 24.99 -14.82 16.79
C VAL A 47 26.26 -14.64 17.62
N LYS A 48 26.10 -14.11 18.83
CA LYS A 48 27.17 -14.02 19.83
C LYS A 48 26.66 -14.52 21.16
N GLU A 49 27.45 -15.33 21.86
CA GLU A 49 27.10 -15.76 23.23
C GLU A 49 27.00 -14.53 24.15
N HIS A 50 26.03 -14.55 25.06
CA HIS A 50 25.79 -13.45 25.98
C HIS A 50 26.93 -13.36 26.99
N PRO A 51 27.56 -12.19 27.20
CA PRO A 51 28.79 -12.08 27.99
C PRO A 51 28.59 -12.33 29.49
N ARG A 52 27.35 -12.32 29.98
CA ARG A 52 27.01 -12.39 31.41
C ARG A 52 26.04 -13.51 31.81
N HIS A 53 25.39 -14.17 30.86
CA HIS A 53 24.35 -15.16 31.14
C HIS A 53 24.71 -16.46 30.43
N GLU A 54 25.00 -17.50 31.21
CA GLU A 54 25.47 -18.78 30.68
C GLU A 54 24.38 -19.46 29.86
N GLY A 55 24.72 -19.87 28.64
CA GLY A 55 23.78 -20.48 27.69
C GLY A 55 22.84 -19.49 26.98
N ALA A 56 22.90 -18.20 27.33
CA ALA A 56 22.19 -17.16 26.62
C ALA A 56 23.00 -16.66 25.42
N PHE A 57 22.31 -16.17 24.39
CA PHE A 57 22.95 -15.60 23.20
C PHE A 57 22.18 -14.41 22.66
N MET A 58 22.88 -13.58 21.90
CA MET A 58 22.38 -12.37 21.28
C MET A 58 22.47 -12.50 19.75
N VAL A 59 21.51 -11.92 19.05
CA VAL A 59 21.52 -11.80 17.58
C VAL A 59 21.40 -10.33 17.21
N LEU A 60 22.43 -9.78 16.57
CA LEU A 60 22.39 -8.42 16.05
C LEU A 60 21.42 -8.33 14.86
N ARG A 61 20.57 -7.31 14.89
CA ARG A 61 19.60 -6.99 13.85
C ARG A 61 20.08 -5.80 13.02
N ASP A 62 19.53 -5.66 11.82
CA ASP A 62 19.94 -4.62 10.86
C ASP A 62 19.51 -3.20 11.29
N ASP A 63 18.59 -3.09 12.26
CA ASP A 63 18.13 -1.85 12.88
C ASP A 63 19.02 -1.39 14.05
N GLY A 64 20.03 -2.18 14.43
CA GLY A 64 20.93 -1.89 15.55
C GLY A 64 20.50 -2.55 16.88
N ASP A 65 19.32 -3.14 16.92
CA ASP A 65 18.79 -3.84 18.11
C ASP A 65 19.36 -5.25 18.24
N LEU A 66 19.22 -5.84 19.43
CA LEU A 66 19.74 -7.16 19.78
C LEU A 66 18.61 -8.08 20.25
N ASP A 67 18.33 -9.17 19.52
CA ASP A 67 17.48 -10.24 20.05
C ASP A 67 18.27 -11.00 21.12
N VAL A 68 17.78 -11.05 22.36
CA VAL A 68 18.40 -11.75 23.49
C VAL A 68 17.59 -12.99 23.82
N TYR A 69 18.26 -14.15 23.86
CA TYR A 69 17.68 -15.45 24.18
C TYR A 69 18.33 -15.99 25.45
N GLU A 70 17.56 -16.09 26.54
CA GLU A 70 18.05 -16.56 27.83
C GLU A 70 17.39 -17.89 28.24
N PRO A 71 18.14 -18.96 28.54
CA PRO A 71 17.56 -20.24 28.96
C PRO A 71 16.77 -20.10 30.26
N THR A 72 15.54 -20.61 30.27
CA THR A 72 14.75 -20.72 31.51
C THR A 72 15.17 -21.99 32.26
N GLY A 73 16.28 -21.92 33.01
CA GLY A 73 16.68 -22.99 33.94
C GLY A 73 15.67 -23.17 35.09
N PRO A 74 15.76 -24.26 35.89
CA PRO A 74 14.81 -24.47 36.99
C PRO A 74 14.94 -23.33 38.00
N ALA A 75 13.80 -22.72 38.35
CA ALA A 75 13.74 -21.68 39.37
C ALA A 75 14.29 -22.23 40.70
N GLU A 76 15.38 -21.65 41.21
CA GLU A 76 15.70 -21.77 42.63
C GLU A 76 14.90 -20.72 43.40
N PRO A 77 14.17 -21.10 44.47
CA PRO A 77 13.68 -20.15 45.44
C PRO A 77 14.76 -19.93 46.50
N THR A 78 15.16 -18.69 46.79
CA THR A 78 15.20 -18.09 48.15
C THR A 78 16.01 -16.78 48.20
N GLY A 79 15.41 -15.74 48.82
CA GLY A 79 16.13 -14.75 49.64
C GLY A 79 16.46 -13.39 48.98
N PRO A 80 16.22 -12.25 49.66
CA PRO A 80 16.66 -10.96 49.17
C PRO A 80 18.14 -10.74 49.52
N ALA A 81 18.95 -10.33 48.55
CA ALA A 81 20.28 -9.77 48.74
C ALA A 81 20.38 -8.55 47.80
N GLU A 82 20.24 -7.34 48.32
CA GLU A 82 21.36 -6.46 48.68
C GLU A 82 22.34 -6.23 47.52
N HIS A 83 22.07 -5.20 46.72
CA HIS A 83 23.12 -4.49 46.01
C HIS A 83 23.65 -3.38 46.91
N ALA A 84 24.79 -3.66 47.55
CA ALA A 84 25.62 -2.67 48.21
C ALA A 84 26.25 -1.72 47.17
N ALA A 85 26.20 -0.43 47.49
CA ALA A 85 26.82 0.68 46.76
C ALA A 85 28.36 0.63 46.84
N PRO A 86 29.09 1.31 45.93
CA PRO A 86 30.55 1.34 45.95
C PRO A 86 31.08 2.19 47.12
N GLU A 87 32.14 1.72 47.79
CA GLU A 87 32.84 2.48 48.83
C GLU A 87 33.56 3.71 48.26
N PRO A 88 33.47 4.89 48.90
CA PRO A 88 34.26 6.05 48.53
C PRO A 88 35.57 6.14 49.33
N ASP A 89 36.65 6.46 48.62
CA ASP A 89 37.93 6.88 49.18
C ASP A 89 37.79 8.12 50.08
N ALA A 90 38.57 8.12 51.15
CA ALA A 90 38.54 9.08 52.25
C ALA A 90 38.85 10.54 51.85
N LEU A 91 38.09 11.48 52.44
CA LEU A 91 38.51 12.87 52.62
C LEU A 91 38.20 13.34 54.05
N PRO A 92 39.01 14.27 54.62
CA PRO A 92 39.07 14.49 56.06
C PRO A 92 38.04 15.51 56.60
N GLU A 93 38.07 15.59 57.92
CA GLU A 93 37.08 16.03 58.89
C GLU A 93 36.88 17.57 59.03
N THR A 94 35.67 17.93 59.49
CA THR A 94 35.23 19.13 60.25
C THR A 94 34.77 20.42 59.53
N ALA A 95 33.47 20.73 59.67
CA ALA A 95 32.93 21.86 60.47
C ALA A 95 31.36 21.85 60.43
N PRO A 96 30.63 22.23 61.50
CA PRO A 96 29.17 22.11 61.55
C PRO A 96 28.47 23.38 61.01
N LEU A 97 27.30 23.20 60.39
CA LEU A 97 26.37 24.28 59.99
C LEU A 97 25.04 24.16 60.78
N PRO A 98 24.34 25.29 61.02
CA PRO A 98 23.31 25.40 62.06
C PRO A 98 21.90 25.01 61.59
N GLU A 99 21.04 24.68 62.55
CA GLU A 99 19.60 24.46 62.38
C GLU A 99 18.88 25.72 61.85
N THR A 100 18.03 25.54 60.84
CA THR A 100 17.05 26.55 60.40
C THR A 100 15.66 25.93 60.25
N ALA A 101 14.68 26.74 60.69
CA ALA A 101 13.27 26.49 60.96
C ALA A 101 12.41 25.87 59.83
N PRO A 102 11.22 25.31 60.15
CA PRO A 102 10.35 24.67 59.17
C PRO A 102 9.63 25.68 58.26
N LEU A 103 9.47 25.30 56.99
CA LEU A 103 8.70 26.03 55.97
C LEU A 103 7.18 25.82 56.14
N PRO A 104 6.34 26.80 55.74
CA PRO A 104 4.89 26.72 55.92
C PRO A 104 4.22 25.84 54.84
N GLU A 105 3.09 25.24 55.20
CA GLU A 105 2.25 24.45 54.29
C GLU A 105 1.63 25.35 53.20
N PRO A 106 1.53 24.90 51.93
CA PRO A 106 0.90 25.67 50.88
C PRO A 106 -0.64 25.59 50.93
N ASP A 107 -1.26 26.76 50.80
CA ASP A 107 -2.70 26.97 50.66
C ASP A 107 -3.31 26.18 49.48
N ALA A 108 -4.52 25.67 49.71
CA ALA A 108 -5.33 24.93 48.75
C ALA A 108 -5.72 25.79 47.53
N LEU A 109 -5.42 25.28 46.33
CA LEU A 109 -5.99 25.73 45.06
C LEU A 109 -7.30 24.97 44.76
N PRO A 110 -8.26 25.57 44.05
CA PRO A 110 -9.61 25.01 43.88
C PRO A 110 -9.62 23.82 42.91
N GLU A 111 -10.51 22.86 43.18
CA GLU A 111 -10.78 21.67 42.37
C GLU A 111 -11.15 22.05 40.93
N THR A 112 -10.42 21.49 39.97
CA THR A 112 -10.82 21.44 38.56
C THR A 112 -11.26 20.02 38.23
N ASP A 113 -12.44 19.88 37.64
CA ASP A 113 -13.07 18.61 37.22
C ASP A 113 -12.09 17.68 36.46
N PRO A 114 -12.12 16.36 36.73
CA PRO A 114 -11.36 15.40 35.96
C PRO A 114 -11.92 15.25 34.53
N LEU A 115 -11.01 15.29 33.55
CA LEU A 115 -11.27 14.86 32.18
C LEU A 115 -11.58 13.35 32.16
N PRO A 116 -12.53 12.88 31.32
CA PRO A 116 -12.90 11.48 31.28
C PRO A 116 -11.78 10.61 30.72
N GLU A 117 -11.58 9.43 31.33
CA GLU A 117 -10.63 8.41 30.89
C GLU A 117 -10.98 7.88 29.49
N PRO A 118 -9.99 7.52 28.65
CA PRO A 118 -10.25 6.76 27.43
C PRO A 118 -10.65 5.33 27.78
N ASP A 119 -11.92 5.01 27.55
CA ASP A 119 -12.47 3.67 27.70
C ASP A 119 -11.67 2.61 26.94
N ALA A 120 -11.49 1.49 27.63
CA ALA A 120 -10.79 0.29 27.22
C ALA A 120 -11.19 -0.19 25.81
N LEU A 121 -10.18 -0.46 25.00
CA LEU A 121 -10.34 -1.26 23.79
C LEU A 121 -10.79 -2.67 24.20
N ALA A 122 -12.05 -2.97 23.89
CA ALA A 122 -12.65 -4.28 24.08
C ALA A 122 -11.85 -5.36 23.38
N GLU A 123 -11.70 -6.50 24.06
CA GLU A 123 -11.15 -7.74 23.51
C GLU A 123 -11.91 -8.16 22.24
N PRO A 124 -11.24 -8.78 21.25
CA PRO A 124 -11.92 -9.30 20.08
C PRO A 124 -12.79 -10.50 20.48
N ASP A 125 -14.11 -10.31 20.38
CA ASP A 125 -15.11 -11.37 20.46
C ASP A 125 -14.75 -12.55 19.55
N ALA A 126 -14.95 -13.75 20.10
CA ALA A 126 -14.77 -15.03 19.44
C ALA A 126 -15.49 -15.08 18.09
N LEU A 127 -14.74 -15.41 17.03
CA LEU A 127 -15.29 -15.71 15.72
C LEU A 127 -16.21 -16.94 15.80
N PRO A 128 -17.40 -16.94 15.17
CA PRO A 128 -18.27 -18.11 15.13
C PRO A 128 -17.66 -19.21 14.26
N GLU A 129 -17.78 -20.44 14.76
CA GLU A 129 -17.36 -21.67 14.11
C GLU A 129 -18.00 -21.82 12.72
N ALA A 130 -17.15 -21.88 11.69
CA ALA A 130 -17.57 -22.35 10.38
C ALA A 130 -17.58 -23.88 10.40
N HIS A 131 -18.77 -24.46 10.48
CA HIS A 131 -19.02 -25.87 10.23
C HIS A 131 -18.47 -26.27 8.84
N ASP A 132 -17.51 -27.19 8.82
CA ASP A 132 -17.12 -27.96 7.64
C ASP A 132 -17.57 -29.41 7.86
N GLU A 133 -18.74 -29.74 7.36
CA GLU A 133 -19.18 -31.13 7.16
C GLU A 133 -18.94 -31.50 5.70
N THR A 134 -17.82 -32.15 5.39
CA THR A 134 -17.76 -33.58 5.00
C THR A 134 -16.36 -33.94 4.51
N GLY A 135 -15.68 -34.78 5.28
CA GLY A 135 -14.54 -35.56 4.79
C GLY A 135 -14.99 -36.71 3.89
N ASP A 136 -14.12 -37.16 2.98
CA ASP A 136 -13.39 -38.40 3.25
C ASP A 136 -12.17 -38.60 2.31
N ARG A 137 -11.08 -38.99 2.98
CA ARG A 137 -9.89 -39.79 2.63
C ARG A 137 -9.60 -40.22 1.17
N LEU A 138 -8.33 -40.12 0.75
CA LEU A 138 -7.30 -41.18 0.95
C LEU A 138 -5.90 -40.74 0.47
N ALA A 139 -4.87 -41.20 1.18
CA ALA A 139 -3.44 -40.94 1.02
C ALA A 139 -2.78 -41.69 -0.15
N GLY A 140 -1.62 -41.21 -0.63
CA GLY A 140 -0.67 -42.05 -1.36
C GLY A 140 0.42 -41.36 -2.20
N LEU A 141 1.62 -41.26 -1.61
CA LEU A 141 2.97 -41.32 -2.20
C LEU A 141 3.50 -40.30 -3.24
N LEU A 142 4.63 -39.71 -2.80
CA LEU A 142 5.89 -39.40 -3.49
C LEU A 142 6.01 -39.75 -4.99
N GLY A 143 6.47 -38.77 -5.78
CA GLY A 143 7.07 -39.01 -7.09
C GLY A 143 7.15 -37.73 -7.92
N SER A 144 8.36 -37.35 -8.28
CA SER A 144 8.69 -36.39 -9.33
C SER A 144 7.90 -36.64 -10.61
N ASP A 145 7.36 -35.58 -11.23
CA ASP A 145 7.62 -35.29 -12.63
C ASP A 145 6.88 -34.03 -13.11
N SER A 146 7.63 -33.26 -13.91
CA SER A 146 7.10 -32.37 -14.93
C SER A 146 6.02 -33.05 -15.77
N ARG A 147 4.82 -32.46 -15.86
CA ARG A 147 3.98 -32.54 -17.05
C ARG A 147 2.90 -31.46 -17.07
N THR A 148 2.98 -30.67 -18.12
CA THR A 148 1.91 -29.92 -18.80
C THR A 148 0.50 -30.43 -18.52
N LEU A 149 -0.37 -29.56 -18.01
CA LEU A 149 -1.82 -29.75 -18.07
C LEU A 149 -2.38 -28.94 -19.25
N ALA A 150 -2.66 -29.67 -20.33
CA ALA A 150 -3.53 -29.22 -21.40
C ALA A 150 -4.99 -29.46 -21.01
N GLY A 151 -5.85 -28.49 -21.30
CA GLY A 151 -7.30 -28.63 -21.24
C GLY A 151 -7.99 -27.41 -20.66
N SER A 152 -8.03 -26.30 -21.40
CA SER A 152 -8.93 -25.18 -21.12
C SER A 152 -10.31 -25.46 -21.74
N PRO A 153 -11.39 -25.62 -20.97
CA PRO A 153 -12.74 -25.53 -21.50
C PRO A 153 -13.26 -24.09 -21.29
N HIS A 154 -13.66 -23.48 -22.40
CA HIS A 154 -14.54 -22.30 -22.55
C HIS A 154 -14.25 -21.03 -21.71
N GLY A 155 -13.78 -19.97 -22.40
CA GLY A 155 -13.82 -18.58 -21.89
C GLY A 155 -12.56 -18.08 -21.18
N ALA A 156 -11.41 -18.73 -21.43
CA ALA A 156 -10.10 -18.57 -20.80
C ALA A 156 -9.93 -17.25 -20.00
N SER A 157 -9.98 -17.37 -18.67
CA SER A 157 -9.30 -16.44 -17.77
C SER A 157 -7.79 -16.51 -18.02
N GLY A 158 -7.04 -15.48 -17.61
CA GLY A 158 -5.61 -15.41 -17.74
C GLY A 158 -4.88 -16.51 -16.95
N PRO A 159 -3.54 -16.48 -16.89
CA PRO A 159 -2.80 -17.52 -16.19
C PRO A 159 -3.21 -17.58 -14.72
N ALA A 160 -3.44 -18.79 -14.20
CA ALA A 160 -3.65 -19.00 -12.78
C ALA A 160 -2.40 -18.59 -11.98
N TYR A 161 -1.21 -18.72 -12.57
CA TYR A 161 0.04 -18.39 -11.91
C TYR A 161 0.94 -17.58 -12.83
N ILE A 162 1.48 -16.48 -12.31
CA ILE A 162 2.56 -15.72 -12.95
C ILE A 162 3.87 -16.53 -12.93
N ASP A 163 4.57 -16.60 -14.05
CA ASP A 163 5.84 -17.33 -14.17
C ASP A 163 7.02 -16.60 -13.51
N GLY A 164 7.94 -17.35 -12.92
CA GLY A 164 9.19 -16.83 -12.37
C GLY A 164 9.06 -15.97 -11.11
N VAL A 165 7.97 -16.13 -10.35
CA VAL A 165 7.68 -15.41 -9.10
C VAL A 165 7.85 -16.30 -7.88
N ILE A 166 8.06 -15.68 -6.72
CA ILE A 166 8.21 -16.37 -5.43
C ILE A 166 6.87 -17.00 -5.01
N ARG A 167 6.91 -18.19 -4.42
CA ARG A 167 5.73 -18.94 -3.94
C ARG A 167 5.67 -18.89 -2.42
N PHE A 168 4.53 -18.48 -1.88
CA PHE A 168 4.28 -18.43 -0.44
C PHE A 168 3.23 -19.44 -0.01
N GLY A 169 3.44 -20.04 1.16
CA GLY A 169 2.49 -20.99 1.75
C GLY A 169 2.21 -22.21 0.84
N ALA A 170 1.07 -22.86 1.08
CA ALA A 170 0.70 -24.09 0.39
C ALA A 170 0.13 -23.88 -1.03
N GLN A 171 0.04 -22.65 -1.51
CA GLN A 171 -0.63 -22.30 -2.78
C GLN A 171 -2.12 -22.64 -2.83
N ARG A 172 -2.76 -22.81 -1.66
CA ARG A 172 -4.17 -23.19 -1.48
C ARG A 172 -4.87 -22.14 -0.64
N ILE A 173 -5.25 -21.04 -1.29
CA ILE A 173 -5.98 -19.93 -0.67
C ILE A 173 -7.36 -19.80 -1.32
N GLY A 174 -8.34 -19.37 -0.52
CA GLY A 174 -9.71 -19.10 -0.97
C GLY A 174 -10.38 -20.28 -1.70
N GLY A 175 -11.21 -19.97 -2.70
CA GLY A 175 -11.92 -20.97 -3.49
C GLY A 175 -12.59 -20.38 -4.72
N PRO A 176 -13.60 -21.05 -5.30
CA PRO A 176 -14.28 -20.58 -6.51
C PRO A 176 -14.89 -19.18 -6.35
N MET A 177 -14.90 -18.44 -7.46
CA MET A 177 -15.62 -17.17 -7.58
C MET A 177 -17.13 -17.42 -7.58
N ASP A 178 -17.88 -16.53 -6.94
CA ASP A 178 -19.34 -16.67 -6.79
C ASP A 178 -20.09 -16.21 -8.04
N THR A 179 -19.54 -15.22 -8.74
CA THR A 179 -20.16 -14.59 -9.90
C THR A 179 -19.21 -14.61 -11.11
N PRO A 180 -18.84 -15.79 -11.63
CA PRO A 180 -17.79 -15.92 -12.65
C PRO A 180 -18.15 -15.30 -14.02
N LEU A 181 -19.40 -14.91 -14.22
CA LEU A 181 -19.89 -14.21 -15.42
C LEU A 181 -19.87 -12.69 -15.29
N GLU A 182 -19.64 -12.17 -14.08
CA GLU A 182 -19.57 -10.73 -13.82
C GLU A 182 -18.20 -10.15 -14.22
N PRO A 183 -18.09 -8.81 -14.37
CA PRO A 183 -16.86 -8.18 -14.80
C PRO A 183 -15.63 -8.54 -13.94
N PRO A 184 -14.45 -8.77 -14.53
CA PRO A 184 -13.22 -9.09 -13.80
C PRO A 184 -12.62 -7.85 -13.14
N ARG A 185 -11.94 -8.00 -12.00
CA ARG A 185 -11.36 -6.88 -11.25
C ARG A 185 -10.05 -7.22 -10.54
N ALA A 186 -9.28 -6.16 -10.28
CA ALA A 186 -8.09 -6.18 -9.44
C ALA A 186 -8.25 -5.19 -8.29
N VAL A 187 -7.86 -5.60 -7.09
CA VAL A 187 -7.95 -4.84 -5.85
C VAL A 187 -6.57 -4.63 -5.29
N TRP A 188 -6.21 -3.37 -5.10
CA TRP A 188 -4.90 -2.96 -4.63
C TRP A 188 -4.94 -2.60 -3.16
N HIS A 189 -4.02 -3.17 -2.42
CA HIS A 189 -3.79 -2.97 -1.00
C HIS A 189 -2.38 -2.44 -0.75
N THR A 190 -2.20 -1.80 0.39
CA THR A 190 -0.87 -1.57 0.97
C THR A 190 -0.79 -2.28 2.31
N THR A 191 0.34 -2.94 2.54
CA THR A 191 0.57 -3.74 3.75
C THR A 191 0.75 -2.93 5.03
N GLU A 192 0.75 -1.60 4.95
CA GLU A 192 1.12 -0.67 6.03
C GLU A 192 2.47 -1.01 6.68
N SER A 193 3.43 -1.40 5.84
CA SER A 193 4.80 -1.75 6.23
C SER A 193 5.82 -1.06 5.33
N PRO A 194 7.10 -0.93 5.76
CA PRO A 194 8.16 -0.45 4.88
C PRO A 194 8.37 -1.37 3.66
N ALA A 195 8.88 -0.81 2.57
CA ALA A 195 9.19 -1.58 1.37
C ALA A 195 10.68 -1.98 1.33
N GLY A 196 10.95 -3.27 1.14
CA GLY A 196 12.32 -3.79 1.03
C GLY A 196 12.39 -5.31 0.92
N ALA A 197 13.58 -5.86 0.65
CA ALA A 197 13.79 -7.30 0.47
C ALA A 197 13.47 -8.11 1.74
N GLY A 198 13.86 -7.61 2.93
CA GLY A 198 13.57 -8.24 4.22
C GLY A 198 12.08 -8.24 4.53
N TYR A 199 11.42 -7.09 4.38
CA TYR A 199 9.97 -6.95 4.58
C TYR A 199 9.15 -7.84 3.63
N PHE A 200 9.60 -8.03 2.40
CA PHE A 200 8.90 -8.88 1.44
C PHE A 200 8.70 -10.31 1.95
N THR A 201 9.76 -10.90 2.51
CA THR A 201 9.68 -12.28 3.03
C THR A 201 8.91 -12.32 4.36
N SER A 202 9.17 -11.39 5.27
CA SER A 202 8.55 -11.40 6.61
C SER A 202 7.05 -11.11 6.55
N VAL A 203 6.64 -10.12 5.75
CA VAL A 203 5.22 -9.80 5.51
C VAL A 203 4.54 -10.94 4.78
N GLY A 204 5.18 -11.54 3.77
CA GLY A 204 4.64 -12.73 3.12
C GLY A 204 4.41 -13.89 4.10
N ALA A 205 5.36 -14.16 5.00
CA ALA A 205 5.18 -15.17 6.03
C ALA A 205 4.09 -14.81 7.06
N PHE A 206 3.96 -13.53 7.41
CA PHE A 206 2.89 -13.05 8.30
C PHE A 206 1.51 -13.27 7.68
N LEU A 207 1.30 -12.89 6.42
CA LEU A 207 0.02 -13.05 5.73
C LEU A 207 -0.44 -14.51 5.71
N VAL A 208 0.49 -15.47 5.53
CA VAL A 208 0.21 -16.90 5.63
C VAL A 208 -0.19 -17.30 7.05
N ARG A 209 0.58 -16.91 8.07
CA ARG A 209 0.27 -17.29 9.46
C ARG A 209 -1.05 -16.70 9.95
N ALA A 210 -1.34 -15.47 9.55
CA ALA A 210 -2.57 -14.77 9.92
C ALA A 210 -3.79 -15.23 9.09
N GLY A 211 -3.59 -16.04 8.04
CA GLY A 211 -4.69 -16.54 7.21
C GLY A 211 -5.42 -15.44 6.41
N VAL A 212 -4.70 -14.37 6.06
CA VAL A 212 -5.24 -13.20 5.34
C VAL A 212 -4.55 -13.02 3.98
N GLU A 213 -4.16 -14.12 3.35
CA GLU A 213 -3.35 -14.06 2.13
C GLU A 213 -4.09 -13.37 0.96
N PRO A 214 -3.44 -12.42 0.26
CA PRO A 214 -3.86 -11.98 -1.07
C PRO A 214 -3.48 -13.04 -2.11
N GLN A 215 -3.85 -12.90 -3.38
CA GLN A 215 -3.22 -13.74 -4.41
C GLN A 215 -1.77 -13.33 -4.65
N VAL A 216 -1.46 -12.03 -4.60
CA VAL A 216 -0.16 -11.47 -4.97
C VAL A 216 0.39 -10.54 -3.90
N ILE A 217 1.72 -10.57 -3.69
CA ILE A 217 2.46 -9.51 -2.98
C ILE A 217 3.56 -8.95 -3.88
N TYR A 218 3.73 -7.63 -3.88
CA TYR A 218 4.73 -6.93 -4.68
C TYR A 218 5.57 -5.96 -3.83
N CYS A 219 6.89 -5.96 -4.02
CA CYS A 219 7.79 -4.96 -3.43
C CYS A 219 8.21 -3.93 -4.49
N PRO A 220 7.78 -2.65 -4.38
CA PRO A 220 8.09 -1.63 -5.38
C PRO A 220 9.57 -1.23 -5.39
N VAL A 221 10.25 -1.33 -4.24
CA VAL A 221 11.68 -1.00 -4.10
C VAL A 221 12.55 -2.02 -4.83
N THR A 222 12.33 -3.31 -4.57
CA THR A 222 13.18 -4.40 -5.09
C THR A 222 12.68 -5.07 -6.36
N ASP A 223 11.48 -4.69 -6.83
CA ASP A 223 10.75 -5.37 -7.92
C ASP A 223 10.52 -6.87 -7.65
N ARG A 224 10.49 -7.30 -6.38
CA ARG A 224 10.13 -8.69 -6.04
C ARG A 224 8.63 -8.89 -6.16
N LEU A 225 8.24 -10.02 -6.74
CA LEU A 225 6.85 -10.43 -6.93
C LEU A 225 6.66 -11.83 -6.35
N GLY A 226 5.60 -12.00 -5.58
CA GLY A 226 5.26 -13.23 -4.89
C GLY A 226 3.79 -13.56 -5.04
N GLN A 227 3.45 -14.83 -4.89
CA GLN A 227 2.10 -15.33 -5.11
C GLN A 227 1.76 -16.39 -4.07
N PHE A 228 0.57 -16.32 -3.49
CA PHE A 228 0.09 -17.22 -2.43
C PHE A 228 -0.91 -18.25 -2.95
N GLY A 229 -1.42 -18.06 -4.16
CA GLY A 229 -2.40 -18.95 -4.78
C GLY A 229 -2.81 -18.44 -6.16
N PRO A 230 -3.76 -19.12 -6.81
CA PRO A 230 -4.05 -18.87 -8.21
C PRO A 230 -4.91 -17.62 -8.43
N LEU A 231 -4.59 -16.83 -9.46
CA LEU A 231 -5.29 -15.58 -9.82
C LEU A 231 -6.76 -15.76 -10.22
N ASN A 232 -7.17 -16.97 -10.60
CA ASN A 232 -8.54 -17.30 -11.00
C ASN A 232 -9.39 -17.88 -9.87
N LEU A 233 -8.88 -17.92 -8.63
CA LEU A 233 -9.65 -18.21 -7.43
C LEU A 233 -9.63 -17.00 -6.49
N SER A 234 -10.52 -17.01 -5.50
CA SER A 234 -10.58 -15.98 -4.47
C SER A 234 -9.39 -16.05 -3.51
N SER A 235 -9.19 -15.00 -2.73
CA SER A 235 -8.23 -14.98 -1.61
C SER A 235 -8.87 -14.35 -0.37
N ARG A 236 -8.08 -14.07 0.67
CA ARG A 236 -8.55 -13.75 2.03
C ARG A 236 -8.25 -12.31 2.48
N ALA A 237 -7.64 -11.48 1.63
CA ALA A 237 -7.26 -10.10 1.98
C ALA A 237 -8.46 -9.13 2.07
N LEU A 238 -9.56 -9.43 1.37
CA LEU A 238 -10.82 -8.71 1.48
C LEU A 238 -11.80 -9.40 2.44
N LYS A 239 -12.43 -8.60 3.30
CA LYS A 239 -13.54 -9.05 4.16
C LYS A 239 -14.83 -9.20 3.35
N ASN A 240 -15.76 -10.02 3.83
CA ASN A 240 -17.12 -10.03 3.29
C ASN A 240 -17.90 -8.84 3.85
N ASP A 241 -18.84 -8.27 3.10
CA ASP A 241 -19.63 -7.11 3.53
C ASP A 241 -20.90 -7.49 4.34
N GLY A 242 -20.90 -8.68 4.93
CA GLY A 242 -22.02 -9.29 5.64
C GLY A 242 -22.96 -10.09 4.73
N THR A 243 -23.39 -9.52 3.60
CA THR A 243 -24.40 -10.16 2.72
C THR A 243 -23.81 -10.73 1.43
N HIS A 244 -22.65 -10.23 1.02
CA HIS A 244 -21.95 -10.63 -0.19
C HIS A 244 -20.49 -10.95 0.13
N ARG A 245 -19.98 -12.02 -0.50
CA ARG A 245 -18.57 -12.37 -0.42
C ARG A 245 -17.80 -11.53 -1.41
N THR A 246 -17.45 -10.32 -0.99
CA THR A 246 -16.76 -9.30 -1.79
C THR A 246 -15.45 -9.82 -2.40
N ASN A 247 -14.74 -10.67 -1.66
CA ASN A 247 -13.52 -11.33 -2.13
C ASN A 247 -13.74 -12.36 -3.27
N ARG A 248 -14.99 -12.71 -3.57
CA ARG A 248 -15.43 -13.71 -4.56
C ARG A 248 -16.33 -13.13 -5.66
N THR A 249 -16.46 -11.81 -5.75
CA THR A 249 -17.29 -11.17 -6.78
C THR A 249 -16.51 -10.98 -8.09
N GLY A 250 -17.09 -11.39 -9.23
CA GLY A 250 -16.53 -11.24 -10.58
C GLY A 250 -15.95 -12.51 -11.20
N LYS A 251 -15.71 -12.47 -12.52
CA LYS A 251 -14.94 -13.49 -13.24
C LYS A 251 -13.62 -13.82 -12.54
N VAL A 252 -12.94 -12.78 -12.04
CA VAL A 252 -11.84 -12.86 -11.09
C VAL A 252 -11.88 -11.63 -10.18
N CYS A 253 -11.38 -11.78 -8.94
CA CYS A 253 -11.13 -10.70 -7.99
C CYS A 253 -9.69 -10.85 -7.47
N ILE A 254 -8.74 -10.34 -8.24
CA ILE A 254 -7.31 -10.46 -7.91
C ILE A 254 -7.00 -9.41 -6.84
N GLN A 255 -6.67 -9.84 -5.64
CA GLN A 255 -6.24 -9.03 -4.51
C GLN A 255 -4.70 -8.99 -4.51
N ILE A 256 -4.15 -7.79 -4.49
CA ILE A 256 -2.72 -7.51 -4.57
C ILE A 256 -2.30 -6.69 -3.36
N GLU A 257 -1.38 -7.24 -2.57
CA GLU A 257 -0.66 -6.47 -1.57
C GLU A 257 0.58 -5.81 -2.17
N VAL A 258 0.78 -4.54 -1.86
CA VAL A 258 2.03 -3.83 -2.18
C VAL A 258 2.71 -3.41 -0.89
N LEU A 259 3.99 -3.73 -0.74
CA LEU A 259 4.76 -3.22 0.38
C LEU A 259 4.83 -1.70 0.31
N GLY A 260 4.47 -1.04 1.40
CA GLY A 260 4.32 0.39 1.47
C GLY A 260 3.20 0.78 2.43
N ARG A 261 2.97 2.09 2.54
CA ARG A 261 1.95 2.69 3.39
C ARG A 261 1.03 3.56 2.55
N ALA A 262 -0.26 3.55 2.83
CA ALA A 262 -1.23 4.39 2.14
C ALA A 262 -0.91 5.88 2.29
N ALA A 263 -0.38 6.29 3.46
CA ALA A 263 0.07 7.65 3.74
C ALA A 263 1.28 8.09 2.89
N SER A 264 1.98 7.15 2.25
CA SER A 264 3.12 7.42 1.37
C SER A 264 2.98 6.55 0.11
N PRO A 265 2.11 6.94 -0.83
CA PRO A 265 1.76 6.11 -1.98
C PRO A 265 3.01 5.68 -2.75
N TRP A 266 3.19 4.36 -2.88
CA TRP A 266 4.39 3.74 -3.44
C TRP A 266 4.68 4.11 -4.89
N THR A 267 3.70 4.67 -5.60
CA THR A 267 3.85 5.17 -6.97
C THR A 267 4.62 6.49 -7.05
N THR A 268 4.86 7.17 -5.93
CA THR A 268 5.63 8.42 -5.90
C THR A 268 7.08 8.13 -6.27
N GLY A 269 7.54 8.69 -7.40
CA GLY A 269 8.90 8.44 -7.91
C GLY A 269 9.11 7.04 -8.49
N PHE A 270 8.05 6.25 -8.67
CA PHE A 270 8.13 4.90 -9.21
C PHE A 270 8.21 4.91 -10.76
N ASP A 271 9.26 4.30 -11.32
CA ASP A 271 9.36 4.08 -12.77
C ASP A 271 8.92 2.65 -13.16
N PRO A 272 7.72 2.45 -13.72
CA PRO A 272 7.26 1.12 -14.12
C PRO A 272 8.10 0.49 -15.25
N LYS A 273 8.88 1.28 -16.01
CA LYS A 273 9.73 0.74 -17.08
C LYS A 273 10.93 -0.01 -16.54
N ALA A 274 11.45 0.42 -15.40
CA ALA A 274 12.57 -0.22 -14.71
C ALA A 274 12.17 -1.47 -13.90
N LYS A 275 10.88 -1.85 -13.93
CA LYS A 275 10.28 -2.84 -13.03
C LYS A 275 9.67 -4.00 -13.84
N PRO A 276 10.50 -4.95 -14.34
CA PRO A 276 10.03 -6.05 -15.16
C PRO A 276 8.99 -6.96 -14.47
N ASN A 277 9.10 -7.20 -13.16
CA ASN A 277 8.10 -8.01 -12.45
C ASN A 277 6.78 -7.26 -12.24
N PHE A 278 6.82 -5.95 -11.98
CA PHE A 278 5.61 -5.13 -12.01
C PHE A 278 4.89 -5.22 -13.37
N ARG A 279 5.64 -5.12 -14.47
CA ARG A 279 5.08 -5.30 -15.83
C ARG A 279 4.50 -6.70 -16.05
N ARG A 280 5.12 -7.75 -15.49
CA ARG A 280 4.58 -9.13 -15.52
C ARG A 280 3.26 -9.22 -14.77
N LEU A 281 3.16 -8.62 -13.57
CA LEU A 281 1.91 -8.55 -12.81
C LEU A 281 0.79 -7.90 -13.62
N LEU A 282 1.03 -6.71 -14.19
CA LEU A 282 0.03 -6.03 -15.02
C LEU A 282 -0.35 -6.84 -16.27
N THR A 283 0.59 -7.56 -16.88
CA THR A 283 0.32 -8.44 -18.01
C THR A 283 -0.59 -9.60 -17.61
N ALA A 284 -0.34 -10.22 -16.46
CA ALA A 284 -1.18 -11.29 -15.94
C ALA A 284 -2.60 -10.79 -15.60
N ILE A 285 -2.72 -9.63 -14.96
CA ILE A 285 -4.01 -8.98 -14.67
C ILE A 285 -4.81 -8.77 -15.96
N ARG A 286 -4.19 -8.18 -17.00
CA ARG A 286 -4.85 -7.97 -18.30
C ARG A 286 -5.27 -9.25 -18.99
N ALA A 287 -4.50 -10.33 -18.86
CA ALA A 287 -4.84 -11.62 -19.44
C ALA A 287 -6.14 -12.20 -18.86
N HIS A 288 -6.56 -11.78 -17.66
CA HIS A 288 -7.87 -12.11 -17.09
C HIS A 288 -9.03 -11.26 -17.62
N GLY A 289 -8.74 -10.32 -18.53
CA GLY A 289 -9.74 -9.41 -19.10
C GLY A 289 -10.06 -8.21 -18.23
N ILE A 290 -9.25 -7.93 -17.20
CA ILE A 290 -9.42 -6.76 -16.34
C ILE A 290 -9.08 -5.50 -17.15
N PRO A 291 -10.04 -4.57 -17.36
CA PRO A 291 -9.82 -3.39 -18.17
C PRO A 291 -8.95 -2.36 -17.43
N ASP A 292 -8.18 -1.60 -18.21
CA ASP A 292 -7.25 -0.60 -17.68
C ASP A 292 -7.95 0.71 -17.25
N VAL A 293 -8.92 0.60 -16.35
CA VAL A 293 -9.76 1.70 -15.87
C VAL A 293 -9.91 1.62 -14.35
N TRP A 294 -10.19 2.78 -13.75
CA TRP A 294 -10.55 2.93 -12.34
C TRP A 294 -12.02 3.37 -12.25
N PRO A 295 -12.97 2.45 -12.06
CA PRO A 295 -14.40 2.78 -12.17
C PRO A 295 -14.90 3.78 -11.14
N VAL A 296 -14.25 3.84 -9.96
CA VAL A 296 -14.55 4.80 -8.87
C VAL A 296 -13.59 6.01 -8.93
N GLY A 297 -12.74 6.10 -9.95
CA GLY A 297 -11.69 7.11 -10.03
C GLY A 297 -10.47 6.77 -9.16
N ALA A 298 -9.63 7.79 -8.92
CA ALA A 298 -8.40 7.60 -8.16
C ALA A 298 -8.71 7.25 -6.69
N PRO A 299 -7.94 6.34 -6.06
CA PRO A 299 -8.04 6.11 -4.63
C PRO A 299 -7.78 7.39 -3.82
N PRO A 300 -8.40 7.52 -2.63
CA PRO A 300 -8.34 8.71 -1.80
C PRO A 300 -6.93 8.94 -1.24
N ALA A 301 -6.57 10.21 -1.04
CA ALA A 301 -5.26 10.59 -0.50
C ALA A 301 -5.17 10.47 1.03
N THR A 302 -6.31 10.39 1.72
CA THR A 302 -6.38 10.33 3.19
C THR A 302 -7.49 9.38 3.62
N ALA A 303 -7.38 8.86 4.86
CA ALA A 303 -8.43 8.06 5.46
C ALA A 303 -9.77 8.80 5.54
N ALA A 304 -9.75 10.11 5.88
CA ALA A 304 -10.96 10.93 5.95
C ALA A 304 -11.68 11.08 4.59
N ALA A 305 -10.94 11.02 3.48
CA ALA A 305 -11.51 11.08 2.13
C ALA A 305 -12.00 9.72 1.61
N ALA A 306 -11.74 8.62 2.33
CA ALA A 306 -12.12 7.26 1.93
C ALA A 306 -13.59 6.93 2.26
N THR A 307 -14.51 7.73 1.72
CA THR A 307 -15.96 7.62 1.99
C THR A 307 -16.74 6.99 0.84
N GLU A 308 -16.25 7.05 -0.40
CA GLU A 308 -16.95 6.54 -1.58
C GLU A 308 -16.71 5.04 -1.82
N ARG A 309 -17.73 4.22 -1.54
CA ARG A 309 -17.71 2.75 -1.75
C ARG A 309 -18.96 2.28 -2.53
N PRO A 310 -19.11 2.66 -3.81
CA PRO A 310 -20.36 2.49 -4.56
C PRO A 310 -20.59 1.03 -4.99
N ARG A 311 -21.54 0.34 -4.32
CA ARG A 311 -21.93 -1.05 -4.60
C ARG A 311 -22.31 -1.31 -6.05
N ILE A 312 -23.16 -0.45 -6.64
CA ILE A 312 -23.60 -0.58 -8.03
C ILE A 312 -22.40 -0.58 -8.99
N THR A 313 -21.38 0.25 -8.72
CA THR A 313 -20.17 0.30 -9.54
C THR A 313 -19.31 -0.94 -9.35
N TRP A 314 -19.19 -1.46 -8.12
CA TRP A 314 -18.46 -2.69 -7.81
C TRP A 314 -19.05 -3.93 -8.51
N GLU A 315 -20.38 -4.04 -8.56
CA GLU A 315 -21.08 -5.17 -9.16
C GLU A 315 -21.08 -5.12 -10.70
N ASN A 316 -21.15 -3.92 -11.29
CA ASN A 316 -21.40 -3.76 -12.72
C ASN A 316 -20.19 -3.34 -13.55
N LYS A 317 -19.05 -3.00 -12.94
CA LYS A 317 -17.86 -2.53 -13.66
C LYS A 317 -16.65 -3.39 -13.30
N GLY A 318 -15.91 -3.79 -14.34
CA GLY A 318 -14.59 -4.38 -14.18
C GLY A 318 -13.53 -3.29 -14.18
N GLY A 319 -12.39 -3.59 -13.59
CA GLY A 319 -11.25 -2.66 -13.56
C GLY A 319 -10.44 -2.76 -12.28
N HIS A 320 -9.76 -1.67 -11.97
CA HIS A 320 -8.93 -1.54 -10.78
C HIS A 320 -9.65 -0.77 -9.69
N TYR A 321 -9.48 -1.25 -8.46
CA TYR A 321 -10.05 -0.68 -7.25
C TYR A 321 -8.99 -0.66 -6.16
N GLY A 322 -9.05 0.35 -5.29
CA GLY A 322 -8.35 0.32 -4.01
C GLY A 322 -9.23 -0.35 -2.98
N HIS A 323 -8.64 -0.90 -1.92
CA HIS A 323 -9.41 -1.38 -0.76
C HIS A 323 -10.42 -0.31 -0.28
N SER A 324 -9.99 0.95 -0.25
CA SER A 324 -10.80 2.12 0.10
C SER A 324 -12.11 2.29 -0.66
N GLN A 325 -12.24 1.73 -1.86
CA GLN A 325 -13.35 1.96 -2.80
C GLN A 325 -14.38 0.83 -2.82
N ILE A 326 -14.20 -0.19 -1.98
CA ILE A 326 -14.97 -1.43 -2.03
C ILE A 326 -16.05 -1.45 -0.94
N PRO A 327 -17.29 -1.85 -1.26
CA PRO A 327 -18.37 -1.98 -0.28
C PRO A 327 -18.01 -2.89 0.91
N GLY A 328 -18.42 -2.45 2.11
CA GLY A 328 -18.26 -3.20 3.36
C GLY A 328 -16.84 -3.33 3.88
N GLN A 329 -15.86 -2.72 3.22
CA GLN A 329 -14.53 -2.57 3.78
C GLN A 329 -14.47 -1.34 4.67
N ASP A 330 -13.48 -1.27 5.55
CA ASP A 330 -13.24 -0.19 6.51
C ASP A 330 -11.88 0.50 6.32
N HIS A 331 -10.95 -0.10 5.59
CA HIS A 331 -9.62 0.47 5.37
C HIS A 331 -9.57 1.45 4.19
N TRP A 332 -8.51 2.27 4.14
CA TRP A 332 -8.33 3.37 3.17
C TRP A 332 -7.15 3.18 2.21
N ASP A 333 -6.44 2.05 2.33
CA ASP A 333 -5.38 1.67 1.40
C ASP A 333 -5.91 1.53 -0.04
N PRO A 334 -5.07 1.75 -1.06
CA PRO A 334 -3.61 1.92 -1.05
C PRO A 334 -3.13 3.38 -0.91
N GLY A 335 -4.01 4.30 -0.52
CA GLY A 335 -3.74 5.74 -0.61
C GLY A 335 -3.72 6.24 -2.05
N ALA A 336 -3.37 7.52 -2.28
CA ALA A 336 -3.42 8.17 -3.59
C ALA A 336 -2.32 7.68 -4.56
N ILE A 337 -2.40 6.43 -4.98
CA ILE A 337 -1.57 5.85 -6.01
C ILE A 337 -1.86 6.50 -7.37
N ASP A 338 -0.82 6.63 -8.19
CA ASP A 338 -0.92 7.20 -9.52
C ASP A 338 -1.63 6.23 -10.47
N THR A 339 -2.84 6.60 -10.90
CA THR A 339 -3.67 5.79 -11.80
C THR A 339 -3.16 5.76 -13.25
N GLU A 340 -2.13 6.54 -13.57
CA GLU A 340 -1.38 6.39 -14.82
C GLU A 340 -0.32 5.30 -14.74
N ILE A 341 0.19 4.99 -13.54
CA ILE A 341 1.16 3.92 -13.26
C ILE A 341 0.45 2.59 -13.03
N VAL A 342 -0.70 2.62 -12.36
CA VAL A 342 -1.55 1.45 -12.16
C VAL A 342 -2.87 1.70 -12.87
N PRO A 343 -3.23 0.91 -13.89
CA PRO A 343 -2.54 -0.28 -14.38
C PRO A 343 -1.41 -0.01 -15.37
N GLY A 344 -1.02 1.25 -15.56
CA GLY A 344 -0.04 1.63 -16.55
C GLY A 344 -0.74 1.70 -17.89
N ARG A 345 -1.22 2.87 -18.32
CA ARG A 345 -1.91 2.97 -19.62
C ARG A 345 -1.04 2.31 -20.70
N PRO A 346 -1.58 1.40 -21.53
CA PRO A 346 -0.86 0.92 -22.69
C PRO A 346 -0.62 2.14 -23.58
N ARG A 347 0.62 2.63 -23.60
CA ARG A 347 1.03 3.52 -24.69
C ARG A 347 0.88 2.70 -25.97
N PRO A 348 0.19 3.19 -27.01
CA PRO A 348 0.18 2.49 -28.28
C PRO A 348 1.64 2.32 -28.72
N ALA A 349 2.10 1.07 -28.78
CA ALA A 349 3.39 0.73 -29.35
C ALA A 349 3.41 1.31 -30.77
N HIS A 350 4.41 2.15 -31.07
CA HIS A 350 4.50 2.85 -32.34
C HIS A 350 4.53 1.88 -33.52
N GLY A 351 3.83 2.23 -34.60
CA GLY A 351 4.16 1.75 -35.95
C GLY A 351 3.01 1.27 -36.84
N GLY A 352 1.80 1.05 -36.31
CA GLY A 352 0.62 0.86 -37.14
C GLY A 352 -0.05 2.20 -37.38
N THR A 353 -0.17 2.63 -38.64
CA THR A 353 -1.14 3.66 -39.04
C THR A 353 -2.43 3.44 -38.26
N ALA A 354 -2.87 4.47 -37.53
CA ALA A 354 -4.20 4.46 -36.93
C ALA A 354 -5.19 4.00 -38.02
N PRO A 355 -6.04 2.99 -37.79
CA PRO A 355 -7.13 2.79 -38.70
C PRO A 355 -7.90 4.10 -38.66
N ASP A 356 -8.03 4.68 -39.85
CA ASP A 356 -8.76 5.90 -40.12
C ASP A 356 -10.05 5.88 -39.29
N ALA A 357 -10.32 6.99 -38.59
CA ALA A 357 -11.60 7.21 -37.92
C ALA A 357 -12.67 7.45 -38.99
N GLY A 358 -12.86 6.47 -39.86
CA GLY A 358 -13.85 6.45 -40.91
C GLY A 358 -15.21 6.17 -40.30
N SER A 359 -16.22 6.88 -40.79
CA SER A 359 -17.64 6.58 -40.60
C SER A 359 -17.91 5.09 -40.89
N GLY A 360 -18.00 4.28 -39.84
CA GLY A 360 -18.02 2.82 -39.97
C GLY A 360 -19.40 2.24 -39.72
N THR A 361 -19.91 1.46 -40.67
CA THR A 361 -20.88 0.41 -40.37
C THR A 361 -20.09 -0.85 -40.04
N TYR A 362 -20.36 -1.49 -38.91
CA TYR A 362 -19.81 -2.77 -38.50
C TYR A 362 -20.71 -3.91 -38.95
N VAL A 363 -20.16 -5.02 -39.44
CA VAL A 363 -20.93 -6.24 -39.75
C VAL A 363 -20.65 -7.26 -38.66
N VAL A 364 -21.68 -7.65 -37.91
CA VAL A 364 -21.61 -8.61 -36.81
C VAL A 364 -21.08 -9.95 -37.33
N LYS A 365 -20.10 -10.53 -36.63
CA LYS A 365 -19.47 -11.81 -36.94
C LYS A 365 -19.89 -12.87 -35.94
N ALA A 366 -19.66 -14.13 -36.29
CA ALA A 366 -19.91 -15.24 -35.36
C ALA A 366 -19.08 -15.07 -34.09
N GLY A 367 -19.75 -15.07 -32.93
CA GLY A 367 -19.14 -14.86 -31.61
C GLY A 367 -19.11 -13.41 -31.12
N ASP A 368 -19.57 -12.45 -31.92
CA ASP A 368 -19.69 -11.06 -31.47
C ASP A 368 -20.89 -10.89 -30.53
N THR A 369 -20.66 -10.09 -29.48
CA THR A 369 -21.72 -9.50 -28.64
C THR A 369 -21.70 -7.98 -28.78
N LEU A 370 -22.83 -7.31 -28.49
CA LEU A 370 -22.88 -5.84 -28.51
C LEU A 370 -21.84 -5.21 -27.57
N THR A 371 -21.56 -5.88 -26.44
CA THR A 371 -20.51 -5.50 -25.49
C THR A 371 -19.12 -5.58 -26.10
N SER A 372 -18.80 -6.69 -26.78
CA SER A 372 -17.49 -6.85 -27.44
C SER A 372 -17.28 -5.85 -28.59
N ILE A 373 -18.33 -5.57 -29.37
CA ILE A 373 -18.31 -4.59 -30.45
C ILE A 373 -18.16 -3.17 -29.87
N ALA A 374 -18.92 -2.84 -28.83
CA ALA A 374 -18.81 -1.54 -28.16
C ALA A 374 -17.40 -1.28 -27.65
N ALA A 375 -16.80 -2.26 -26.98
CA ALA A 375 -15.44 -2.18 -26.47
C ALA A 375 -14.42 -2.00 -27.61
N ALA A 376 -14.52 -2.82 -28.67
CA ALA A 376 -13.62 -2.76 -29.83
C ALA A 376 -13.68 -1.40 -30.57
N HIS A 377 -14.86 -0.77 -30.57
CA HIS A 377 -15.11 0.49 -31.26
C HIS A 377 -15.17 1.70 -30.32
N ARG A 378 -14.69 1.55 -29.08
CA ARG A 378 -14.59 2.63 -28.07
C ARG A 378 -15.90 3.39 -27.86
N THR A 379 -17.00 2.66 -27.83
CA THR A 379 -18.34 3.15 -27.51
C THR A 379 -18.96 2.32 -26.39
N THR A 380 -20.23 2.53 -26.08
CA THR A 380 -20.97 1.73 -25.09
C THR A 380 -22.09 0.95 -25.76
N VAL A 381 -22.52 -0.13 -25.09
CA VAL A 381 -23.69 -0.92 -25.48
C VAL A 381 -24.92 -0.01 -25.61
N ALA A 382 -25.14 0.90 -24.66
CA ALA A 382 -26.25 1.85 -24.70
C ALA A 382 -26.22 2.77 -25.94
N VAL A 383 -25.03 3.22 -26.35
CA VAL A 383 -24.88 4.02 -27.57
C VAL A 383 -25.14 3.18 -28.82
N LEU A 384 -24.68 1.93 -28.87
CA LEU A 384 -24.96 1.04 -30.00
C LEU A 384 -26.45 0.65 -30.09
N LEU A 385 -27.11 0.38 -28.96
CA LEU A 385 -28.55 0.10 -28.90
C LEU A 385 -29.36 1.27 -29.44
N SER A 386 -29.11 2.47 -28.91
CA SER A 386 -29.81 3.69 -29.31
C SER A 386 -29.53 4.07 -30.77
N LEU A 387 -28.29 3.96 -31.23
CA LEU A 387 -27.90 4.32 -32.59
C LEU A 387 -28.45 3.36 -33.65
N ASN A 388 -28.70 2.10 -33.27
CA ASN A 388 -29.20 1.04 -34.15
C ASN A 388 -30.66 0.67 -33.91
N ALA A 389 -31.37 1.40 -33.04
CA ALA A 389 -32.76 1.13 -32.68
C ALA A 389 -33.02 -0.32 -32.21
N LEU A 390 -32.04 -0.90 -31.50
CA LEU A 390 -32.15 -2.23 -30.91
C LEU A 390 -32.75 -2.12 -29.52
N LYS A 391 -33.65 -3.04 -29.17
CA LYS A 391 -34.32 -3.05 -27.87
C LYS A 391 -33.56 -3.88 -26.85
N ASP A 392 -32.85 -4.90 -27.32
CA ASP A 392 -32.02 -5.77 -26.50
C ASP A 392 -30.59 -5.87 -27.05
N ALA A 393 -29.60 -6.03 -26.15
CA ALA A 393 -28.20 -6.25 -26.48
C ALA A 393 -27.96 -7.63 -27.10
N ASP A 394 -28.85 -8.59 -26.83
CA ASP A 394 -28.76 -9.97 -27.32
C ASP A 394 -29.49 -10.18 -28.67
N GLU A 395 -30.17 -9.15 -29.19
CA GLU A 395 -30.92 -9.21 -30.45
C GLU A 395 -30.04 -9.12 -31.71
N ILE A 396 -28.71 -9.12 -31.59
CA ILE A 396 -27.82 -9.04 -32.76
C ILE A 396 -27.58 -10.40 -33.41
N ALA A 397 -27.68 -10.44 -34.74
CA ALA A 397 -27.43 -11.63 -35.54
C ALA A 397 -26.13 -11.51 -36.35
N VAL A 398 -25.45 -12.63 -36.59
CA VAL A 398 -24.30 -12.70 -37.50
C VAL A 398 -24.71 -12.18 -38.89
N GLY A 399 -23.91 -11.29 -39.46
CA GLY A 399 -24.19 -10.60 -40.72
C GLY A 399 -24.96 -9.29 -40.56
N GLN A 400 -25.50 -8.99 -39.38
CA GLN A 400 -26.21 -7.74 -39.13
C GLN A 400 -25.28 -6.52 -39.21
N ARG A 401 -25.77 -5.44 -39.81
CA ARG A 401 -25.03 -4.19 -39.96
C ARG A 401 -25.36 -3.23 -38.82
N LEU A 402 -24.38 -2.88 -38.00
CA LEU A 402 -24.49 -1.88 -36.94
C LEU A 402 -23.80 -0.58 -37.34
N ARG A 403 -24.52 0.53 -37.21
CA ARG A 403 -24.00 1.89 -37.23
C ARG A 403 -23.16 2.10 -35.98
N LEU A 404 -21.92 2.57 -36.14
CA LEU A 404 -21.06 2.98 -35.05
C LEU A 404 -21.13 4.51 -34.86
N PRO A 405 -20.98 5.02 -33.63
CA PRO A 405 -21.03 6.45 -33.39
C PRO A 405 -19.86 7.18 -34.05
N THR A 406 -20.16 8.28 -34.72
CA THR A 406 -19.18 9.25 -35.16
C THR A 406 -18.72 10.06 -33.95
N ALA A 407 -17.41 10.25 -33.77
CA ALA A 407 -16.86 10.99 -32.65
C ALA A 407 -17.45 12.41 -32.58
N ALA A 408 -18.34 12.67 -31.63
CA ALA A 408 -18.50 14.02 -31.07
C ALA A 408 -17.37 14.21 -30.04
N PRO A 409 -16.78 15.42 -29.93
CA PRO A 409 -15.67 15.63 -29.01
C PRO A 409 -16.14 15.35 -27.58
N ALA A 410 -15.42 14.47 -26.89
CA ALA A 410 -15.63 14.23 -25.47
C ALA A 410 -15.42 15.55 -24.71
N LYS A 411 -16.39 15.90 -23.85
CA LYS A 411 -16.31 17.09 -23.00
C LYS A 411 -15.09 16.95 -22.07
N PRO A 412 -14.19 17.95 -21.97
CA PRO A 412 -13.01 17.86 -21.11
C PRO A 412 -13.41 17.66 -19.64
N SER A 413 -12.72 16.78 -18.92
CA SER A 413 -12.81 16.73 -17.46
C SER A 413 -12.31 18.06 -16.89
N ALA A 414 -12.94 18.53 -15.80
CA ALA A 414 -12.61 19.81 -15.19
C ALA A 414 -11.13 19.82 -14.73
N PRO A 415 -10.39 20.94 -14.94
CA PRO A 415 -9.00 21.05 -14.51
C PRO A 415 -8.90 20.98 -12.98
N ARG A 416 -8.02 20.09 -12.50
CA ARG A 416 -7.76 19.83 -11.06
C ARG A 416 -6.83 20.85 -10.40
N TYR A 417 -6.13 21.65 -11.20
CA TYR A 417 -5.18 22.67 -10.77
C TYR A 417 -5.60 24.02 -11.31
N GLU A 418 -5.23 25.09 -10.60
CA GLU A 418 -5.46 26.45 -11.06
C GLU A 418 -4.79 26.65 -12.43
N PRO A 419 -5.51 27.18 -13.44
CA PRO A 419 -4.86 27.65 -14.65
C PRO A 419 -3.88 28.76 -14.31
N PHE A 420 -2.85 28.93 -15.14
CA PHE A 420 -1.87 29.99 -14.96
C PHE A 420 -2.57 31.36 -14.96
N PRO A 421 -2.49 32.16 -13.89
CA PRO A 421 -3.25 33.41 -13.76
C PRO A 421 -2.65 34.58 -14.54
N GLY A 422 -1.56 34.35 -15.28
CA GLY A 422 -0.77 35.39 -15.92
C GLY A 422 0.30 35.97 -14.98
N THR A 423 1.32 36.57 -15.55
CA THR A 423 2.46 37.11 -14.79
C THR A 423 2.14 38.38 -14.01
N ALA A 424 1.05 39.07 -14.35
CA ALA A 424 0.69 40.38 -13.77
C ALA A 424 0.43 40.34 -12.26
N ILE A 425 0.18 39.17 -11.69
CA ILE A 425 -0.04 39.00 -10.24
C ILE A 425 1.27 38.85 -9.45
N PHE A 426 2.39 38.55 -10.10
CA PHE A 426 3.70 38.36 -9.46
C PHE A 426 4.52 39.65 -9.51
N ARG A 427 3.96 40.71 -8.94
CA ARG A 427 4.59 42.02 -8.83
C ARG A 427 4.51 42.51 -7.39
N ALA A 428 5.56 43.21 -6.95
CA ALA A 428 5.69 43.66 -5.56
C ALA A 428 4.41 44.36 -5.06
N GLY A 429 3.93 43.94 -3.89
CA GLY A 429 2.76 44.52 -3.22
C GLY A 429 1.40 44.07 -3.77
N HIS A 430 1.36 43.25 -4.83
CA HIS A 430 0.09 42.70 -5.32
C HIS A 430 -0.43 41.62 -4.39
N ARG A 431 -1.74 41.63 -4.08
CA ARG A 431 -2.37 40.69 -3.16
C ARG A 431 -3.37 39.78 -3.87
N SER A 432 -3.24 38.47 -3.71
CA SER A 432 -4.14 37.46 -4.27
C SER A 432 -4.14 36.16 -3.47
N PRO A 433 -5.28 35.47 -3.32
CA PRO A 433 -5.33 34.10 -2.78
C PRO A 433 -4.41 33.11 -3.52
N LEU A 434 -4.17 33.36 -4.82
CA LEU A 434 -3.27 32.55 -5.64
C LEU A 434 -1.80 32.70 -5.24
N VAL A 435 -1.40 33.85 -4.69
CA VAL A 435 -0.05 34.05 -4.14
C VAL A 435 0.10 33.24 -2.85
N SER A 436 -0.90 33.28 -1.96
CA SER A 436 -0.92 32.40 -0.78
C SER A 436 -0.83 30.92 -1.16
N ALA A 437 -1.59 30.51 -2.18
CA ALA A 437 -1.62 29.12 -2.65
C ALA A 437 -0.26 28.68 -3.22
N LEU A 438 0.37 29.56 -4.01
CA LEU A 438 1.71 29.35 -4.54
C LEU A 438 2.75 29.24 -3.42
N GLY A 439 2.73 30.15 -2.45
CA GLY A 439 3.70 30.14 -1.35
C GLY A 439 3.55 28.91 -0.46
N LYS A 440 2.32 28.51 -0.13
CA LYS A 440 2.06 27.23 0.58
C LYS A 440 2.59 26.04 -0.19
N ARG A 441 2.38 26.03 -1.51
CA ARG A 441 2.86 24.95 -2.37
C ARG A 441 4.39 24.89 -2.44
N LEU A 442 5.07 26.03 -2.44
CA LEU A 442 6.53 26.07 -2.35
C LEU A 442 7.03 25.49 -1.03
N VAL A 443 6.40 25.84 0.10
CA VAL A 443 6.71 25.25 1.42
C VAL A 443 6.53 23.74 1.40
N GLU A 444 5.40 23.23 0.90
CA GLU A 444 5.14 21.78 0.78
C GLU A 444 6.20 21.05 -0.05
N LEU A 445 6.75 21.71 -1.07
CA LEU A 445 7.76 21.16 -1.95
C LEU A 445 9.19 21.35 -1.41
N GLY A 446 9.35 21.93 -0.21
CA GLY A 446 10.65 22.18 0.44
C GLY A 446 11.34 23.48 0.05
N PHE A 447 10.66 24.39 -0.66
CA PHE A 447 11.18 25.67 -1.15
C PHE A 447 10.63 26.86 -0.36
N GLY A 448 10.61 26.78 0.98
CA GLY A 448 10.05 27.82 1.85
C GLY A 448 11.08 28.65 2.62
N THR A 449 12.37 28.49 2.34
CA THR A 449 13.48 28.95 3.19
C THR A 449 13.56 30.47 3.33
N HIS A 450 13.03 31.23 2.37
CA HIS A 450 13.02 32.70 2.42
C HIS A 450 11.82 33.28 3.20
N TYR A 451 10.89 32.45 3.70
CA TYR A 451 9.77 32.94 4.52
C TYR A 451 10.16 33.05 6.00
N THR A 452 10.03 34.24 6.58
CA THR A 452 10.22 34.45 8.04
C THR A 452 8.96 34.19 8.86
N SER A 453 7.78 34.42 8.25
CA SER A 453 6.47 34.36 8.93
C SER A 453 5.48 33.45 8.19
N GLY A 454 5.98 32.66 7.24
CA GLY A 454 5.18 31.86 6.31
C GLY A 454 4.63 32.65 5.11
N PRO A 455 4.08 31.95 4.11
CA PRO A 455 3.53 32.55 2.89
C PRO A 455 2.21 33.30 3.16
N GLY A 456 2.07 34.48 2.56
CA GLY A 456 0.89 35.33 2.66
C GLY A 456 0.25 35.65 1.32
N PRO A 457 -0.86 36.42 1.29
CA PRO A 457 -1.54 36.76 0.06
C PRO A 457 -0.80 37.82 -0.77
N GLU A 458 0.17 38.51 -0.19
CA GLU A 458 0.94 39.54 -0.87
C GLU A 458 2.18 38.94 -1.54
N TRP A 459 2.43 39.31 -2.80
CA TRP A 459 3.64 38.93 -3.49
C TRP A 459 4.83 39.74 -2.97
N THR A 460 5.76 39.05 -2.33
CA THR A 460 6.94 39.60 -1.69
C THR A 460 8.23 39.11 -2.33
N GLU A 461 9.35 39.68 -1.90
CA GLU A 461 10.67 39.20 -2.34
C GLU A 461 10.96 37.77 -1.87
N ALA A 462 10.39 37.34 -0.73
CA ALA A 462 10.51 35.96 -0.26
C ALA A 462 9.88 34.98 -1.24
N ASP A 463 8.70 35.30 -1.81
CA ASP A 463 8.05 34.48 -2.83
C ASP A 463 8.92 34.36 -4.09
N ARG A 464 9.47 35.50 -4.56
CA ARG A 464 10.33 35.52 -5.75
C ARG A 464 11.58 34.65 -5.56
N LEU A 465 12.24 34.73 -4.41
CA LEU A 465 13.44 33.96 -4.12
C LEU A 465 13.13 32.46 -4.00
N ASN A 466 12.06 32.10 -3.30
CA ASN A 466 11.60 30.71 -3.19
C ASN A 466 11.21 30.11 -4.56
N VAL A 467 10.57 30.89 -5.44
CA VAL A 467 10.28 30.47 -6.83
C VAL A 467 11.57 30.28 -7.63
N ALA A 468 12.55 31.17 -7.47
CA ALA A 468 13.82 31.07 -8.18
C ALA A 468 14.57 29.78 -7.78
N ASP A 469 14.55 29.42 -6.50
CA ASP A 469 15.16 28.17 -6.01
C ASP A 469 14.41 26.94 -6.55
N PHE A 470 13.07 26.99 -6.57
CA PHE A 470 12.26 25.96 -7.21
C PHE A 470 12.60 25.78 -8.70
N GLN A 471 12.72 26.88 -9.45
CA GLN A 471 13.08 26.85 -10.87
C GLN A 471 14.50 26.29 -11.09
N ARG A 472 15.48 26.69 -10.28
CA ARG A 472 16.87 26.18 -10.37
C ARG A 472 16.99 24.70 -10.03
N SER A 473 16.12 24.18 -9.18
CA SER A 473 16.09 22.75 -8.83
C SER A 473 15.70 21.82 -9.99
N ARG A 474 15.21 22.40 -11.11
CA ARG A 474 14.54 21.65 -12.20
C ARG A 474 15.17 21.95 -13.56
N PRO A 475 15.78 20.95 -14.22
CA PRO A 475 16.33 21.11 -15.56
C PRO A 475 15.30 21.62 -16.59
N GLU A 476 14.03 21.23 -16.45
CA GLU A 476 12.95 21.65 -17.36
C GLU A 476 12.55 23.13 -17.22
N LEU A 477 12.96 23.79 -16.12
CA LEU A 477 12.68 25.21 -15.82
C LEU A 477 13.93 26.09 -15.91
N ALA A 478 15.06 25.56 -16.40
CA ALA A 478 16.34 26.28 -16.43
C ALA A 478 16.30 27.63 -17.18
N GLY A 479 15.37 27.80 -18.11
CA GLY A 479 15.15 29.07 -18.83
C GLY A 479 14.26 30.09 -18.09
N ASP A 480 13.63 29.70 -16.98
CA ASP A 480 12.67 30.49 -16.23
C ASP A 480 13.22 30.90 -14.84
N ALA A 481 14.51 30.70 -14.51
CA ALA A 481 15.05 30.84 -13.15
C ALA A 481 15.18 32.29 -12.58
N ASP A 482 14.31 33.21 -13.01
CA ASP A 482 14.26 34.61 -12.61
C ASP A 482 13.43 34.87 -11.33
N GLY A 483 12.72 33.86 -10.84
CA GLY A 483 11.83 33.93 -9.68
C GLY A 483 10.41 34.42 -10.00
N ILE A 484 10.09 34.66 -11.27
CA ILE A 484 8.75 35.03 -11.71
C ILE A 484 8.08 33.79 -12.34
N PRO A 485 6.95 33.31 -11.79
CA PRO A 485 6.28 32.15 -12.37
C PRO A 485 5.77 32.43 -13.79
N GLY A 486 6.28 31.67 -14.76
CA GLY A 486 5.69 31.51 -16.09
C GLY A 486 4.74 30.30 -16.16
N PRO A 487 4.10 30.03 -17.32
CA PRO A 487 3.18 28.90 -17.48
C PRO A 487 3.79 27.54 -17.11
N LYS A 488 5.09 27.34 -17.40
CA LYS A 488 5.81 26.11 -17.09
C LYS A 488 6.07 25.97 -15.59
N THR A 489 6.57 27.03 -14.94
CA THR A 489 6.72 27.08 -13.48
C THR A 489 5.39 26.80 -12.79
N TRP A 490 4.32 27.46 -13.23
CA TRP A 490 2.99 27.29 -12.65
C TRP A 490 2.44 25.86 -12.80
N ALA A 491 2.59 25.27 -13.99
CA ALA A 491 2.20 23.89 -14.24
C ALA A 491 3.02 22.90 -13.40
N ALA A 492 4.31 23.18 -13.17
CA ALA A 492 5.18 22.35 -12.34
C ALA A 492 4.83 22.45 -10.85
N LEU A 493 4.40 23.63 -10.38
CA LEU A 493 3.94 23.83 -9.00
C LEU A 493 2.64 23.06 -8.71
N LYS A 494 1.79 22.83 -9.73
CA LYS A 494 0.50 22.13 -9.60
C LYS A 494 -0.35 22.73 -8.46
N ILE A 495 -0.58 24.04 -8.52
CA ILE A 495 -1.38 24.77 -7.53
C ILE A 495 -2.80 24.18 -7.50
N PRO A 496 -3.28 23.62 -6.38
CA PRO A 496 -4.64 23.09 -6.27
C PRO A 496 -5.66 24.18 -6.58
N LYS A 497 -6.78 23.79 -7.20
CA LYS A 497 -7.89 24.72 -7.44
C LYS A 497 -8.42 25.28 -6.11
N LEU A 498 -8.51 26.61 -6.00
CA LEU A 498 -8.96 27.35 -4.81
C LEU A 498 -10.47 27.31 -4.61
#